data_AF-A0A7C6FX60-F1
#
_entry.id   AF-A0A7C6FX60-F1
#
_cell.length_a   1.000
_cell.length_b   1.000
_cell.length_c   1.000
_cell.angle_alpha   90.00
_cell.angle_beta   90.00
_cell.angle_gamma   90.00
#
_symmetry.space_group_name_H-M   'P 1'
#
loop_
_entity.id
_entity.type
_entity.pdbx_description
1 polymer ?
#
loop_
_entity_poly.entity_id
_entity_poly.type
_entity_poly.pdbx_seq_one_letter_code
_entity_poly.pdbx_strand_id
1 'polypeptide(L)'
;AFAYTSFVAATAYNHNLEKLDTIKDALAKNRASGVTYMLNKWIGSDNATLQIAAMRIISDEELRRSLNQQYIEQTIKEQPLFNIDVKEKSETKNDK
;
A
#
# COMPACT_ATOMS: atom_id res chain seq x y z
N ALA A 1 23.72 0.17 29.32
CA ALA A 1 22.43 -0.03 28.64
C ALA A 1 22.65 0.15 27.15
N PHE A 2 22.37 -0.87 26.33
CA PHE A 2 22.45 -0.74 24.87
C PHE A 2 21.18 -0.02 24.41
N ALA A 3 21.31 1.25 24.05
CA ALA A 3 20.24 2.01 23.42
C ALA A 3 19.97 1.37 22.05
N TYR A 4 18.77 0.83 21.85
CA TYR A 4 18.32 0.38 20.54
C TYR A 4 18.19 1.62 19.65
N THR A 5 19.22 1.90 18.85
CA THR A 5 19.15 2.96 17.85
C THR A 5 18.24 2.45 16.74
N SER A 6 17.09 3.07 16.57
CA SER A 6 16.18 2.78 15.46
C SER A 6 16.94 2.88 14.13
N PHE A 7 16.62 2.00 13.18
CA PHE A 7 17.22 1.97 11.86
C PHE A 7 17.08 3.33 11.14
N VAL A 8 18.20 4.01 10.89
CA VAL A 8 18.25 5.28 10.16
C VAL A 8 18.46 4.99 8.67
N ALA A 9 17.62 5.58 7.81
CA ALA A 9 17.67 5.35 6.36
C ALA A 9 19.05 5.68 5.74
N ALA A 10 19.75 6.69 6.27
CA ALA A 10 21.10 7.05 5.85
C ALA A 10 22.11 5.90 6.08
N THR A 11 22.01 5.17 7.18
CA THR A 11 22.87 4.02 7.47
C THR A 11 22.63 2.89 6.46
N ALA A 12 21.38 2.66 6.06
CA ALA A 12 21.02 1.67 5.05
C ALA A 12 21.67 1.97 3.69
N TYR A 13 21.60 3.24 3.27
CA TYR A 13 22.15 3.71 2.01
C TYR A 13 23.68 3.64 1.99
N ASN A 14 24.32 4.08 3.07
CA ASN A 14 25.78 4.05 3.22
C ASN A 14 26.34 2.61 3.16
N HIS A 15 25.55 1.62 3.59
CA HIS A 15 25.91 0.20 3.53
C HIS A 15 25.34 -0.53 2.30
N ASN A 16 24.75 0.17 1.33
CA ASN A 16 24.10 -0.41 0.14
C ASN A 16 23.07 -1.51 0.48
N LEU A 17 22.48 -1.45 1.67
CA LEU A 17 21.50 -2.44 2.11
C LEU A 17 20.21 -2.36 1.29
N GLU A 18 19.95 -1.25 0.59
CA GLU A 18 18.83 -1.16 -0.33
C GLU A 18 18.99 -2.05 -1.58
N LYS A 19 20.20 -2.47 -1.92
CA LYS A 19 20.47 -3.32 -3.09
C LYS A 19 20.32 -4.81 -2.79
N LEU A 20 20.21 -5.18 -1.52
CA LEU A 20 20.03 -6.56 -1.09
C LEU A 20 18.55 -6.96 -1.17
N ASP A 21 18.21 -7.72 -2.21
CA ASP A 21 16.86 -8.25 -2.40
C ASP A 21 16.42 -9.17 -1.25
N THR A 22 17.36 -9.87 -0.61
CA THR A 22 17.08 -10.69 0.58
C THR A 22 16.47 -9.88 1.73
N ILE A 23 16.96 -8.65 1.95
CA ILE A 23 16.47 -7.78 3.04
C ILE A 23 15.10 -7.21 2.65
N LYS A 24 14.92 -6.82 1.39
CA LYS A 24 13.62 -6.37 0.86
C LYS A 24 12.56 -7.46 1.00
N ASP A 25 12.89 -8.68 0.61
CA ASP A 25 12.01 -9.83 0.72
C ASP A 25 11.68 -10.15 2.19
N ALA A 26 12.67 -10.10 3.07
CA ALA A 26 12.44 -10.30 4.50
C ALA A 26 11.51 -9.23 5.09
N LEU A 27 11.67 -7.97 4.69
CA LEU A 27 10.81 -6.87 5.12
C LEU A 27 9.39 -7.01 4.57
N ALA A 28 9.25 -7.38 3.29
CA ALA A 28 7.96 -7.62 2.65
C ALA A 28 7.23 -8.79 3.33
N LYS A 29 7.93 -9.90 3.60
CA LYS A 29 7.40 -11.04 4.35
C LYS A 29 6.98 -10.65 5.76
N ASN A 30 7.80 -9.89 6.49
CA ASN A 30 7.45 -9.44 7.84
C ASN A 30 6.18 -8.58 7.86
N ARG A 31 6.06 -7.64 6.90
CA ARG A 31 4.84 -6.84 6.73
C ARG A 31 3.63 -7.71 6.42
N ALA A 32 3.75 -8.64 5.47
CA ALA A 32 2.68 -9.56 5.12
C ALA A 32 2.25 -10.42 6.32
N SER A 33 3.21 -10.98 7.07
CA SER A 33 2.93 -11.74 8.29
C SER A 33 2.22 -10.90 9.35
N GLY A 34 2.62 -9.63 9.54
CA GLY A 34 1.96 -8.72 10.46
C GLY A 34 0.51 -8.42 10.08
N VAL A 35 0.23 -8.18 8.80
CA VAL A 35 -1.13 -7.96 8.28
C VAL A 35 -1.99 -9.21 8.47
N THR A 36 -1.49 -10.40 8.10
CA THR A 36 -2.22 -11.66 8.28
C THR A 36 -2.53 -11.93 9.76
N TYR A 37 -1.56 -11.70 10.65
CA TYR A 37 -1.77 -11.84 12.09
C TYR A 37 -2.86 -10.90 12.61
N MET A 38 -2.83 -9.64 12.18
CA MET A 38 -3.85 -8.65 12.54
C MET A 38 -5.24 -9.07 12.04
N LEU A 39 -5.36 -9.50 10.77
CA LEU A 39 -6.63 -9.96 10.19
C LEU A 39 -7.20 -11.14 10.96
N ASN A 40 -6.40 -12.16 11.26
CA ASN A 40 -6.83 -13.32 12.03
C ASN A 40 -7.37 -12.91 13.41
N LYS A 41 -6.68 -11.96 14.07
CA LYS A 41 -7.11 -11.44 15.37
C LYS A 41 -8.43 -10.65 15.28
N TRP A 42 -8.61 -9.88 14.20
CA TRP A 42 -9.84 -9.10 13.99
C TRP A 42 -11.04 -9.99 13.69
N ILE A 43 -10.85 -11.01 12.85
CA ILE A 43 -11.88 -12.00 12.52
C ILE A 43 -12.33 -12.77 13.76
N GLY A 44 -11.39 -13.19 14.61
CA GLY A 44 -11.71 -13.93 15.84
C GLY A 44 -12.12 -13.07 17.04
N SER A 45 -12.23 -11.74 16.89
CA SER A 45 -12.63 -10.84 17.98
C SER A 45 -14.14 -10.63 18.03
N ASP A 46 -14.72 -10.39 19.21
CA ASP A 46 -16.16 -10.10 19.36
C ASP A 46 -16.55 -8.65 19.02
N ASN A 47 -15.63 -7.87 18.44
CA ASN A 47 -15.88 -6.49 18.06
C ASN A 47 -16.35 -6.43 16.59
N ALA A 48 -17.64 -6.16 16.40
CA ALA A 48 -18.26 -6.04 15.08
C ALA A 48 -17.54 -5.03 14.15
N THR A 49 -16.99 -3.94 14.70
CA THR A 49 -16.24 -2.96 13.90
C THR A 49 -14.95 -3.54 13.33
N LEU A 50 -14.23 -4.36 14.09
CA LEU A 50 -13.00 -5.01 13.62
C LEU A 50 -13.29 -6.10 12.60
N GLN A 51 -14.37 -6.87 12.79
CA GLN A 51 -14.81 -7.87 11.81
C GLN A 51 -15.21 -7.23 10.48
N ILE A 52 -15.99 -6.14 10.51
CA ILE A 52 -16.36 -5.38 9.31
C ILE A 52 -15.11 -4.80 8.63
N ALA A 53 -14.15 -4.28 9.40
CA ALA A 53 -12.89 -3.77 8.86
C ALA A 53 -12.06 -4.88 8.19
N ALA A 54 -11.96 -6.06 8.81
CA ALA A 54 -11.31 -7.22 8.22
C ALA A 54 -12.01 -7.65 6.92
N MET A 55 -13.34 -7.68 6.93
CA MET A 55 -14.14 -8.02 5.76
C MET A 55 -13.88 -7.07 4.59
N ARG A 56 -13.80 -5.74 4.82
CA ARG A 56 -13.46 -4.75 3.78
C ARG A 56 -12.12 -4.99 3.10
N ILE A 57 -11.15 -5.52 3.86
CA ILE A 57 -9.79 -5.80 3.36
C ILE A 57 -9.79 -7.05 2.47
N ILE A 58 -10.50 -8.10 2.87
CA ILE A 58 -10.51 -9.39 2.13
C ILE A 58 -11.56 -9.45 1.03
N SER A 59 -12.58 -8.60 1.08
CA SER A 59 -13.70 -8.62 0.13
C SER A 59 -13.32 -8.06 -1.24
N ASP A 60 -13.96 -8.61 -2.28
CA ASP A 60 -13.93 -8.06 -3.63
C ASP A 60 -14.50 -6.63 -3.69
N GLU A 61 -14.20 -5.91 -4.77
CA GLU A 61 -14.57 -4.49 -4.92
C GLU A 61 -16.08 -4.26 -4.76
N GLU A 62 -16.92 -5.12 -5.34
CA GLU A 62 -18.38 -5.02 -5.25
C GLU A 62 -18.87 -5.12 -3.80
N LEU A 63 -18.38 -6.11 -3.06
CA LEU A 63 -18.74 -6.34 -1.66
C LEU A 63 -18.15 -5.26 -0.75
N ARG A 64 -16.97 -4.72 -1.08
CA ARG A 64 -16.37 -3.59 -0.37
C ARG A 64 -17.18 -2.31 -0.54
N ARG A 65 -17.74 -2.08 -1.73
CA ARG A 65 -18.62 -0.93 -2.03
C ARG A 65 -19.91 -1.02 -1.21
N SER A 66 -20.57 -2.17 -1.17
CA SER A 66 -21.81 -2.35 -0.40
C SER A 66 -21.60 -2.23 1.12
N LEU A 67 -20.42 -2.60 1.62
CA LEU A 67 -20.07 -2.55 3.03
C LEU A 67 -19.68 -1.15 3.56
N ASN A 68 -19.55 -0.16 2.67
CA ASN A 68 -19.27 1.23 3.02
C ASN A 68 -20.57 2.07 3.01
N GLN A 69 -20.86 2.78 4.11
CA GLN A 69 -22.06 3.62 4.22
C GLN A 69 -22.06 4.83 3.26
N GLN A 70 -20.88 5.34 2.89
CA GLN A 70 -20.73 6.48 1.98
C GLN A 70 -19.87 6.04 0.80
N TYR A 71 -20.50 5.44 -0.20
CA TYR A 71 -19.85 5.21 -1.48
C TYR A 71 -20.04 6.45 -2.37
N ILE A 72 -19.02 7.29 -2.49
CA ILE A 72 -19.00 8.42 -3.42
C ILE A 72 -18.13 8.01 -4.60
N GLU A 73 -18.77 7.69 -5.71
CA GLU A 73 -18.10 7.50 -6.99
C GLU A 73 -17.66 8.88 -7.50
N GLN A 74 -16.41 9.27 -7.24
CA GLN A 74 -15.85 10.54 -7.72
C GLN A 74 -15.46 10.39 -9.20
N THR A 75 -16.47 10.42 -10.06
CA THR A 75 -16.29 10.31 -11.51
C THR A 75 -16.26 11.71 -12.11
N ILE A 76 -15.15 12.13 -12.73
CA ILE A 76 -15.16 13.26 -13.65
C ILE A 76 -15.31 12.66 -15.05
N LYS A 77 -16.52 12.73 -15.62
CA LYS A 77 -16.82 12.34 -17.02
C LYS A 77 -16.25 10.96 -17.43
N GLU A 78 -16.60 9.93 -16.67
CA GLU A 78 -16.28 8.52 -16.99
C GLU A 78 -14.79 8.11 -16.99
N GLN A 79 -13.89 8.92 -16.41
CA GLN A 79 -12.47 8.55 -16.24
C GLN A 79 -12.07 8.57 -14.75
N PRO A 80 -11.34 7.55 -14.24
CA PRO A 80 -10.84 7.57 -12.88
C PRO A 80 -9.76 8.65 -12.70
N LEU A 81 -9.85 9.39 -11.60
CA LEU A 81 -9.09 10.61 -11.29
C LEU A 81 -7.56 10.46 -11.20
N PHE A 82 -7.00 9.25 -11.32
CA PHE A 82 -5.59 8.97 -11.03
C PHE A 82 -4.78 8.40 -12.22
N ASN A 83 -5.29 8.52 -13.44
CA ASN A 83 -4.48 8.27 -14.63
C ASN A 83 -3.66 9.51 -14.96
N ILE A 84 -2.44 9.58 -14.41
CA ILE A 84 -1.43 10.55 -14.82
C ILE A 84 -0.97 10.16 -16.23
N ASP A 85 -1.55 10.78 -17.25
CA ASP A 85 -0.98 10.73 -18.60
C ASP A 85 0.34 11.50 -18.60
N VAL A 86 1.45 10.77 -18.53
CA VAL A 86 2.77 11.33 -18.86
C VAL A 86 2.77 11.57 -20.36
N LYS A 87 2.45 12.80 -20.78
CA LYS A 87 2.74 13.25 -22.14
C LYS A 87 4.25 13.29 -22.31
N GLU A 88 4.82 12.25 -22.92
CA GLU A 88 6.15 12.35 -23.51
C GLU A 88 6.16 13.51 -24.51
N LYS A 89 6.95 14.53 -24.21
CA LYS A 89 7.18 15.65 -25.09
C LYS A 89 8.09 15.14 -26.20
N SER A 90 7.52 14.72 -27.33
CA SER A 90 8.28 14.42 -28.54
C SER A 90 9.02 15.69 -28.99
N GLU A 91 10.35 15.67 -28.89
CA GLU A 91 11.24 16.71 -29.41
C GLU A 91 11.09 16.79 -30.94
N THR A 92 10.39 17.81 -31.43
CA THR A 92 10.49 18.20 -32.84
C THR A 92 11.82 18.92 -33.05
N LYS A 93 12.71 18.25 -33.79
CA LYS A 93 13.96 18.78 -34.34
C LYS A 93 13.67 20.08 -35.10
N ASN A 94 14.39 21.15 -34.76
CA ASN A 94 14.43 22.37 -35.54
C ASN A 94 15.26 22.11 -36.81
N ASP A 95 14.60 22.08 -37.97
CA ASP A 95 15.24 22.33 -39.26
C ASP A 95 14.98 23.78 -39.66
N LYS A 96 16.04 24.60 -39.67
CA LYS A 96 16.23 25.74 -40.57
C LYS A 96 17.70 26.15 -40.60
#